data_AF-A0A2V9PT51-F1
#
_entry.id   AF-A0A2V9PT51-F1
#
_cell.length_a   1.000
_cell.length_b   1.000
_cell.length_c   1.000
_cell.angle_alpha   90.00
_cell.angle_beta   90.00
_cell.angle_gamma   90.00
#
_symmetry.space_group_name_H-M   'P 1'
#
loop_
_entity.id
_entity.type
_entity.pdbx_description
1 polymer ?
#
loop_
_entity_poly.entity_id
_entity_poly.type
_entity_poly.pdbx_seq_one_letter_code
_entity_poly.pdbx_strand_id
1 'polypeptide(L)'
;MRFEIGNRGVAGEAKTIRIGKQGTRTATFIAGISGATVPTGVAVIVDANGHLGTTTSSARFKEAIKPMDKASEVILALRPVTFHYKKEFDPDGIAQFGLVAEEVGKVNPDLVACDEQGNPYTVRYEAVNAMLLNEFLKEHGTVQELKKEVAALTATVKGQAAQIQKVSAQVELSKPAPRTVLKNQ
;
A
#
# COMPACT_ATOMS: atom_id res chain seq x y z
N MET A 1 -46.56 -14.39 -8.97
CA MET A 1 -45.30 -13.67 -8.72
C MET A 1 -44.54 -13.61 -10.05
N ARG A 2 -44.40 -12.42 -10.65
CA ARG A 2 -43.82 -12.25 -11.99
C ARG A 2 -42.29 -12.09 -11.84
N PHE A 3 -41.53 -13.10 -12.22
CA PHE A 3 -40.08 -13.01 -12.35
C PHE A 3 -39.76 -12.54 -13.76
N GLU A 4 -39.40 -11.26 -13.93
CA GLU A 4 -38.84 -10.79 -15.19
C GLU A 4 -37.32 -10.82 -15.15
N ILE A 5 -36.72 -11.92 -15.62
CA ILE A 5 -35.28 -11.98 -15.90
C ILE A 5 -35.09 -11.60 -17.37
N GLY A 6 -35.20 -10.30 -17.66
CA GLY A 6 -35.08 -9.80 -19.03
C GLY A 6 -33.63 -9.62 -19.46
N ASN A 7 -33.12 -10.54 -20.27
CA ASN A 7 -31.91 -10.37 -21.10
C ASN A 7 -32.11 -11.15 -22.42
N ARG A 8 -31.72 -10.58 -23.58
CA ARG A 8 -31.90 -11.24 -24.89
C ARG A 8 -30.89 -12.36 -25.18
N GLY A 9 -29.91 -12.55 -24.30
CA GLY A 9 -28.74 -13.41 -24.54
C GLY A 9 -27.84 -12.85 -25.64
N VAL A 10 -26.63 -13.38 -25.75
CA VAL A 10 -25.75 -13.17 -26.91
C VAL A 10 -25.68 -14.48 -27.67
N ALA A 11 -25.80 -14.43 -29.01
CA ALA A 11 -25.71 -15.63 -29.84
C ALA A 11 -24.35 -16.33 -29.62
N GLY A 12 -24.38 -17.63 -29.31
CA GLY A 12 -23.17 -18.41 -29.00
C GLY A 12 -22.80 -18.48 -27.51
N GLU A 13 -23.51 -17.80 -26.62
CA GLU A 13 -23.30 -17.94 -25.17
C GLU A 13 -24.02 -19.17 -24.61
N ALA A 14 -23.30 -20.29 -24.52
CA ALA A 14 -23.71 -21.42 -23.70
C ALA A 14 -23.21 -21.24 -22.25
N LYS A 15 -24.00 -21.68 -21.27
CA LYS A 15 -23.63 -21.75 -19.83
C LYS A 15 -23.45 -20.38 -19.14
N THR A 16 -24.05 -19.31 -19.68
CA THR A 16 -23.97 -17.96 -19.12
C THR A 16 -25.32 -17.53 -18.53
N ILE A 17 -25.30 -16.92 -17.34
CA ILE A 17 -26.47 -16.25 -16.76
C ILE A 17 -26.29 -14.74 -16.95
N ARG A 18 -27.26 -14.09 -17.61
CA ARG A 18 -27.35 -12.62 -17.70
C ARG A 18 -28.63 -12.14 -17.03
N ILE A 19 -28.50 -11.21 -16.08
CA ILE A 19 -29.63 -10.65 -15.33
C ILE A 19 -29.77 -9.17 -15.67
N GLY A 20 -30.90 -8.81 -16.27
CA GLY A 20 -31.19 -7.43 -16.66
C GLY A 20 -30.53 -6.98 -17.97
N LYS A 21 -30.79 -5.71 -18.33
CA LYS A 21 -30.25 -5.02 -19.50
C LYS A 21 -29.51 -3.76 -19.06
N GLN A 22 -28.27 -3.60 -19.51
CA GLN A 22 -27.43 -2.42 -19.27
C GLN A 22 -28.16 -1.14 -19.70
N GLY A 23 -27.98 -0.07 -18.92
CA GLY A 23 -28.63 1.22 -19.15
C GLY A 23 -30.13 1.29 -18.83
N THR A 24 -30.78 0.17 -18.48
CA THR A 24 -32.18 0.19 -18.00
C THR A 24 -32.30 -0.03 -16.49
N ARG A 25 -31.36 -0.77 -15.90
CA ARG A 25 -31.33 -1.04 -14.45
C ARG A 25 -30.07 -0.37 -13.90
N THR A 26 -30.24 0.42 -12.85
CA THR A 26 -29.17 1.19 -12.21
C THR A 26 -28.80 0.66 -10.82
N ALA A 27 -29.62 -0.23 -10.25
CA ALA A 27 -29.37 -0.89 -8.97
C ALA A 27 -29.86 -2.33 -8.99
N THR A 28 -29.17 -3.22 -8.27
CA THR A 28 -29.55 -4.64 -8.09
C THR A 28 -29.54 -4.96 -6.60
N PHE A 29 -30.67 -5.44 -6.08
CA PHE A 29 -30.82 -5.87 -4.70
C PHE A 29 -31.05 -7.39 -4.65
N ILE A 30 -30.23 -8.11 -3.89
CA ILE A 30 -30.33 -9.57 -3.71
C ILE A 30 -30.54 -9.85 -2.22
N ALA A 31 -31.71 -10.39 -1.89
CA ALA A 31 -32.03 -10.78 -0.51
C ALA A 31 -31.10 -11.89 -0.02
N GLY A 32 -30.75 -11.87 1.27
CA GLY A 32 -29.88 -12.88 1.89
C GLY A 32 -28.37 -12.64 1.72
N ILE A 33 -27.96 -11.54 1.08
CA ILE A 33 -26.54 -11.13 1.01
C ILE A 33 -26.15 -10.27 2.22
N SER A 34 -26.89 -9.20 2.49
CA SER A 34 -26.57 -8.29 3.60
C SER A 34 -26.77 -8.98 4.96
N GLY A 35 -25.74 -8.95 5.80
CA GLY A 35 -25.73 -9.58 7.13
C GLY A 35 -25.43 -11.09 7.14
N ALA A 36 -25.23 -11.72 5.97
CA ALA A 36 -24.88 -13.14 5.89
C ALA A 36 -23.37 -13.35 5.88
N THR A 37 -22.80 -13.72 7.03
CA THR A 37 -21.35 -13.96 7.17
C THR A 37 -20.90 -15.24 6.47
N VAL A 38 -19.85 -15.14 5.63
CA VAL A 38 -19.18 -16.29 5.01
C VAL A 38 -17.69 -16.27 5.39
N PRO A 39 -17.27 -16.96 6.47
CA PRO A 39 -15.93 -16.81 7.06
C PRO A 39 -14.76 -17.15 6.13
N THR A 40 -15.00 -18.00 5.13
CA THR A 40 -13.98 -18.48 4.18
C THR A 40 -14.30 -18.08 2.74
N GLY A 41 -15.20 -17.11 2.56
CA GLY A 41 -15.61 -16.64 1.24
C GLY A 41 -14.47 -15.94 0.49
N VAL A 42 -14.56 -15.95 -0.83
CA VAL A 42 -13.66 -15.18 -1.70
C VAL A 42 -14.40 -13.94 -2.19
N ALA A 43 -13.74 -12.79 -2.17
CA ALA A 43 -14.30 -11.55 -2.67
C ALA A 43 -14.66 -11.65 -4.16
N VAL A 44 -15.88 -11.23 -4.50
CA VAL A 44 -16.34 -11.15 -5.89
C VAL A 44 -15.85 -9.85 -6.51
N ILE A 45 -15.28 -9.95 -7.70
CA ILE A 45 -14.88 -8.81 -8.53
C ILE A 45 -15.82 -8.67 -9.73
N VAL A 46 -15.87 -7.47 -10.30
CA VAL A 46 -16.63 -7.14 -11.52
C VAL A 46 -15.64 -6.66 -12.57
N ASP A 47 -15.65 -7.26 -13.76
CA ASP A 47 -14.87 -6.74 -14.89
C ASP A 47 -15.64 -5.66 -15.67
N ALA A 48 -15.00 -5.05 -16.68
CA ALA A 48 -15.61 -4.00 -17.49
C ALA A 48 -16.86 -4.46 -18.27
N ASN A 49 -17.06 -5.77 -18.46
CA ASN A 49 -18.23 -6.33 -19.14
C ASN A 49 -19.37 -6.68 -18.17
N GLY A 50 -19.22 -6.35 -16.88
CA GLY A 50 -20.19 -6.67 -15.84
C GLY A 50 -20.17 -8.15 -15.43
N HIS A 51 -19.10 -8.89 -15.70
CA HIS A 51 -18.96 -10.28 -15.29
C HIS A 51 -18.49 -10.38 -13.84
N LEU A 52 -19.23 -11.12 -13.02
CA LEU A 52 -18.87 -11.46 -11.65
C LEU A 52 -17.89 -12.64 -11.63
N GLY A 53 -16.76 -12.46 -10.96
CA GLY A 53 -15.76 -13.52 -10.82
C GLY A 53 -14.97 -13.41 -9.51
N THR A 54 -13.93 -14.23 -9.38
CA THR A 54 -12.97 -14.17 -8.28
C THR A 54 -11.55 -14.21 -8.82
N THR A 55 -10.58 -13.80 -8.00
CA THR A 55 -9.16 -13.90 -8.35
C THR A 55 -8.57 -15.23 -7.87
N THR A 56 -7.66 -15.81 -8.65
CA THR A 56 -6.94 -17.05 -8.27
C THR A 56 -5.46 -16.73 -8.03
N SER A 57 -4.83 -17.36 -7.03
CA SER A 57 -3.47 -16.99 -6.61
C SER A 57 -2.50 -18.17 -6.42
N SER A 58 -2.97 -19.42 -6.56
CA SER A 58 -2.10 -20.60 -6.46
C SER A 58 -1.05 -20.61 -7.57
N ALA A 59 0.16 -21.09 -7.27
CA ALA A 59 1.28 -21.16 -8.22
C ALA A 59 0.92 -21.92 -9.50
N ARG A 60 0.03 -22.92 -9.45
CA ARG A 60 -0.42 -23.67 -10.64
C ARG A 60 -1.17 -22.82 -11.68
N PHE A 61 -1.63 -21.63 -11.30
CA PHE A 61 -2.32 -20.68 -12.18
C PHE A 61 -1.41 -19.51 -12.60
N LYS A 62 -0.12 -19.54 -12.25
CA LYS A 62 0.83 -18.46 -12.48
C LYS A 62 2.07 -18.97 -13.19
N GLU A 63 2.65 -18.10 -14.01
CA GLU A 63 3.91 -18.34 -14.70
C GLU A 63 4.87 -17.19 -14.39
N ALA A 64 6.18 -17.41 -14.63
CA ALA A 64 7.23 -16.40 -14.44
C ALA A 64 7.23 -15.70 -13.05
N ILE A 65 7.01 -16.47 -11.98
CA ILE A 65 6.99 -15.95 -10.60
C ILE A 65 8.40 -15.48 -10.19
N LYS A 66 8.55 -14.19 -9.92
CA LYS A 66 9.81 -13.54 -9.50
C LYS A 66 9.56 -12.48 -8.43
N PRO A 67 10.59 -12.09 -7.65
CA PRO A 67 10.51 -10.95 -6.75
C PRO A 67 10.07 -9.66 -7.48
N MET A 68 9.39 -8.76 -6.78
CA MET A 68 8.95 -7.48 -7.36
C MET A 68 10.09 -6.46 -7.49
N ASP A 69 11.13 -6.57 -6.65
CA ASP A 69 12.27 -5.65 -6.61
C ASP A 69 11.81 -4.19 -6.70
N LYS A 70 12.34 -3.40 -7.64
CA LYS A 70 12.01 -1.97 -7.80
C LYS A 70 10.63 -1.71 -8.40
N ALA A 71 9.93 -2.72 -8.90
CA ALA A 71 8.63 -2.52 -9.56
C ALA A 71 7.58 -1.93 -8.60
N SER A 72 7.66 -2.24 -7.30
CA SER A 72 6.74 -1.72 -6.28
C SER A 72 7.09 -0.32 -5.77
N GLU A 73 8.29 0.22 -6.06
CA GLU A 73 8.69 1.58 -5.62
C GLU A 73 7.82 2.66 -6.25
N VAL A 74 7.17 2.33 -7.37
CA VAL A 74 6.21 3.19 -8.06
C VAL A 74 5.06 3.66 -7.17
N ILE A 75 4.70 2.88 -6.14
CA ILE A 75 3.62 3.25 -5.22
C ILE A 75 4.00 4.40 -4.29
N LEU A 76 5.30 4.65 -4.09
CA LEU A 76 5.80 5.71 -3.22
C LEU A 76 5.52 7.11 -3.80
N ALA A 77 5.27 7.19 -5.11
CA ALA A 77 4.87 8.42 -5.80
C ALA A 77 3.35 8.64 -5.78
N LEU A 78 2.55 7.68 -5.27
CA LEU A 78 1.10 7.83 -5.19
C LEU A 78 0.73 8.81 -4.09
N ARG A 79 -0.38 9.53 -4.31
CA ARG A 79 -0.88 10.55 -3.39
C ARG A 79 -2.24 10.15 -2.84
N PRO A 80 -2.32 9.62 -1.61
CA PRO A 80 -3.59 9.40 -0.94
C PRO A 80 -4.36 10.70 -0.80
N VAL A 81 -5.68 10.63 -0.99
CA VAL A 81 -6.59 11.77 -0.88
C VAL A 81 -7.78 11.42 -0.01
N THR A 82 -8.36 12.46 0.60
CA THR A 82 -9.71 12.41 1.16
C THR A 82 -10.65 13.07 0.16
N PHE A 83 -11.80 12.47 -0.09
CA PHE A 83 -12.77 12.99 -1.04
C PHE A 83 -14.20 12.71 -0.59
N HIS A 84 -15.16 13.32 -1.29
CA HIS A 84 -16.58 12.98 -1.21
C HIS A 84 -17.04 12.61 -2.61
N TYR A 85 -17.89 11.60 -2.72
CA TYR A 85 -18.56 11.36 -4.00
C TYR A 85 -19.46 12.55 -4.35
N LYS A 86 -19.71 12.76 -5.65
CA LYS A 86 -20.71 13.74 -6.08
C LYS A 86 -22.08 13.35 -5.52
N LYS A 87 -22.95 14.33 -5.30
CA LYS A 87 -24.31 14.13 -4.74
C LYS A 87 -25.16 13.13 -5.50
N GLU A 88 -24.91 12.96 -6.80
CA GLU A 88 -25.59 11.96 -7.65
C GLU A 88 -25.25 10.51 -7.30
N PHE A 89 -24.10 10.26 -6.65
CA PHE A 89 -23.65 8.95 -6.22
C PHE A 89 -23.78 8.74 -4.70
N ASP A 90 -23.59 9.81 -3.93
CA ASP A 90 -23.73 9.81 -2.47
C ASP A 90 -24.42 11.12 -2.03
N PRO A 91 -25.75 11.11 -1.86
CA PRO A 91 -26.49 12.27 -1.39
C PRO A 91 -26.08 12.75 0.01
N ASP A 92 -25.61 11.83 0.85
CA ASP A 92 -25.24 12.10 2.24
C ASP A 92 -23.83 12.69 2.35
N GLY A 93 -23.02 12.58 1.30
CA GLY A 93 -21.70 13.19 1.21
C GLY A 93 -20.77 12.67 2.31
N ILE A 94 -20.64 11.35 2.39
CA ILE A 94 -19.79 10.69 3.39
C ILE A 94 -18.33 10.84 2.98
N ALA A 95 -17.47 11.23 3.92
CA ALA A 95 -16.03 11.34 3.67
C ALA A 95 -15.42 9.97 3.33
N GLN A 96 -14.66 9.93 2.23
CA GLN A 96 -13.99 8.76 1.70
C GLN A 96 -12.47 8.98 1.67
N PHE A 97 -11.74 7.88 1.67
CA PHE A 97 -10.28 7.87 1.55
C PHE A 97 -9.88 7.00 0.36
N GLY A 98 -8.90 7.42 -0.42
CA GLY A 98 -8.44 6.62 -1.53
C GLY A 98 -7.43 7.31 -2.42
N LEU A 99 -7.46 6.92 -3.68
CA LEU A 99 -6.59 7.39 -4.76
C LEU A 99 -7.43 7.81 -5.96
N VAL A 100 -6.95 8.79 -6.73
CA VAL A 100 -7.56 9.21 -7.99
C VAL A 100 -7.01 8.36 -9.13
N ALA A 101 -7.88 7.64 -9.85
CA ALA A 101 -7.48 6.67 -10.87
C ALA A 101 -6.62 7.31 -11.97
N GLU A 102 -6.92 8.53 -12.40
CA GLU A 102 -6.17 9.26 -13.42
C GLU A 102 -4.77 9.67 -12.92
N GLU A 103 -4.63 9.99 -11.63
CA GLU A 103 -3.32 10.29 -11.05
C GLU A 103 -2.47 9.02 -10.91
N VAL A 104 -3.08 7.92 -10.45
CA VAL A 104 -2.42 6.61 -10.39
C VAL A 104 -1.99 6.18 -11.80
N GLY A 105 -2.85 6.32 -12.81
CA GLY A 105 -2.57 5.90 -14.18
C GLY A 105 -1.41 6.66 -14.83
N LYS A 106 -1.18 7.93 -14.45
CA LYS A 106 0.01 8.69 -14.87
C LYS A 106 1.30 8.15 -14.27
N VAL A 107 1.24 7.59 -13.06
CA VAL A 107 2.39 7.01 -12.36
C VAL A 107 2.63 5.57 -12.84
N ASN A 108 1.58 4.75 -12.87
CA ASN A 108 1.60 3.40 -13.43
C ASN A 108 0.21 3.00 -13.95
N PRO A 109 0.04 2.85 -15.28
CA PRO A 109 -1.23 2.45 -15.88
C PRO A 109 -1.66 1.03 -15.47
N ASP A 110 -0.73 0.13 -15.14
CA ASP A 110 -1.06 -1.25 -14.74
C ASP A 110 -1.80 -1.32 -13.39
N LEU A 111 -1.79 -0.23 -12.62
CA LEU A 111 -2.50 -0.13 -11.34
C LEU A 111 -3.93 0.40 -11.48
N VAL A 112 -4.42 0.60 -12.71
CA VAL A 112 -5.75 1.13 -13.00
C VAL A 112 -6.51 0.12 -13.86
N ALA A 113 -7.79 -0.07 -13.54
CA ALA A 113 -8.73 -0.72 -14.43
C ALA A 113 -9.49 0.36 -15.22
N CYS A 114 -9.66 0.12 -16.52
CA CYS A 114 -10.36 1.04 -17.41
C CYS A 114 -11.83 0.63 -17.61
N ASP A 115 -12.65 1.61 -17.99
CA ASP A 115 -14.01 1.39 -18.48
C ASP A 115 -14.02 0.79 -19.91
N GLU A 116 -15.21 0.55 -20.46
CA GLU A 116 -15.39 0.04 -21.83
C GLU A 116 -14.79 0.97 -22.90
N GLN A 117 -14.62 2.26 -22.60
CA GLN A 117 -14.05 3.27 -23.51
C GLN A 117 -12.52 3.41 -23.35
N GLY A 118 -11.92 2.66 -22.42
CA GLY A 118 -10.49 2.69 -22.13
C GLY A 118 -10.06 3.81 -21.18
N ASN A 119 -10.99 4.57 -20.59
CA ASN A 119 -10.65 5.60 -19.62
C ASN A 119 -10.37 4.99 -18.25
N PRO A 120 -9.43 5.57 -17.46
CA PRO A 120 -9.26 5.23 -16.05
C PRO A 120 -10.60 5.21 -15.31
N TYR A 121 -10.97 4.07 -14.74
CA TYR A 121 -12.25 3.90 -14.06
C TYR A 121 -12.09 3.66 -12.56
N THR A 122 -11.19 2.75 -12.18
CA THR A 122 -10.92 2.46 -10.78
C THR A 122 -9.50 2.00 -10.55
N VAL A 123 -9.01 2.18 -9.33
CA VAL A 123 -7.68 1.72 -8.92
C VAL A 123 -7.75 0.22 -8.58
N ARG A 124 -6.75 -0.54 -9.02
CA ARG A 124 -6.57 -1.95 -8.65
C ARG A 124 -5.97 -2.05 -7.25
N TYR A 125 -6.78 -1.75 -6.23
CA TYR A 125 -6.33 -1.69 -4.83
C TYR A 125 -5.65 -2.99 -4.35
N GLU A 126 -6.09 -4.16 -4.82
CA GLU A 126 -5.40 -5.43 -4.51
C GLU A 126 -3.94 -5.47 -5.01
N ALA A 127 -3.66 -4.89 -6.18
CA ALA A 127 -2.30 -4.81 -6.69
C ALA A 127 -1.47 -3.80 -5.88
N VAL A 128 -2.07 -2.65 -5.53
CA VAL A 128 -1.45 -1.65 -4.66
C VAL A 128 -1.11 -2.25 -3.29
N ASN A 129 -2.03 -3.00 -2.69
CA ASN A 129 -1.83 -3.66 -1.39
C ASN A 129 -0.68 -4.67 -1.43
N ALA A 130 -0.57 -5.46 -2.50
CA ALA A 130 0.55 -6.40 -2.67
C ALA A 130 1.90 -5.67 -2.80
N MET A 131 1.94 -4.54 -3.52
CA MET A 131 3.15 -3.72 -3.63
C MET A 131 3.49 -3.03 -2.29
N LEU A 132 2.49 -2.55 -1.55
CA LEU A 132 2.67 -1.96 -0.21
C LEU A 132 3.31 -2.97 0.75
N LEU A 133 2.91 -4.25 0.70
CA LEU A 133 3.56 -5.30 1.47
C LEU A 133 5.05 -5.44 1.12
N ASN A 134 5.40 -5.39 -0.17
CA ASN A 134 6.80 -5.50 -0.59
C ASN A 134 7.64 -4.31 -0.09
N GLU A 135 7.15 -3.08 -0.24
CA GLU A 135 7.84 -1.89 0.27
C GLU A 135 7.93 -1.88 1.80
N PHE A 136 6.89 -2.34 2.50
CA PHE A 136 6.92 -2.48 3.95
C PHE A 136 8.01 -3.46 4.40
N LEU A 137 8.16 -4.60 3.72
CA LEU A 137 9.20 -5.58 4.03
C LEU A 137 10.61 -5.03 3.77
N LYS A 138 10.81 -4.26 2.69
CA LYS A 138 12.07 -3.57 2.43
C LYS A 138 12.40 -2.56 3.53
N GLU A 139 11.45 -1.70 3.87
CA GLU A 139 11.62 -0.67 4.90
C GLU A 139 11.89 -1.31 6.27
N HIS A 140 11.21 -2.42 6.59
CA HIS A 140 11.51 -3.18 7.80
C HIS A 140 12.96 -3.67 7.83
N GLY A 141 13.49 -4.16 6.70
CA GLY A 141 14.90 -4.55 6.56
C GLY A 141 15.84 -3.38 6.83
N THR A 142 15.60 -2.23 6.19
CA THR A 142 16.38 -1.00 6.40
C THR A 142 16.36 -0.57 7.86
N VAL A 143 15.20 -0.61 8.53
CA VAL A 143 15.07 -0.27 9.94
C VAL A 143 15.89 -1.21 10.85
N GLN A 144 15.96 -2.51 10.54
CA GLN A 144 16.79 -3.44 11.33
C GLN A 144 18.28 -3.16 11.17
N GLU A 145 18.74 -2.84 9.97
CA GLU A 145 20.15 -2.48 9.73
C GLU A 145 20.50 -1.15 10.41
N LEU A 146 19.67 -0.12 10.26
CA LEU A 146 19.85 1.16 10.96
C LEU A 146 19.91 0.98 12.49
N LYS A 147 19.10 0.10 13.07
CA LYS A 147 19.17 -0.21 14.51
C LYS A 147 20.52 -0.81 14.91
N LYS A 148 21.11 -1.68 14.09
CA LYS A 148 22.45 -2.26 14.36
C LYS A 148 23.53 -1.18 14.25
N GLU A 149 23.47 -0.34 13.23
CA GLU A 149 24.42 0.77 13.04
C GLU A 149 24.35 1.77 14.20
N VAL A 150 23.16 2.14 14.64
CA VAL A 150 22.96 3.01 15.81
C VAL A 150 23.56 2.39 17.08
N ALA A 151 23.40 1.08 17.28
CA ALA A 151 24.01 0.39 18.42
C ALA A 151 25.55 0.40 18.35
N ALA A 152 26.12 0.15 17.17
CA ALA A 152 27.57 0.18 16.96
C ALA A 152 28.16 1.58 17.14
N LEU A 153 27.47 2.60 16.61
CA LEU A 153 27.86 4.00 16.79
C LEU A 153 27.77 4.41 18.27
N THR A 154 26.70 3.99 18.97
CA THR A 154 26.55 4.23 20.41
C THR A 154 27.72 3.62 21.21
N ALA A 155 28.16 2.40 20.86
CA ALA A 155 29.31 1.77 21.50
C ALA A 155 30.61 2.56 21.23
N THR A 156 30.80 3.03 20.00
CA THR A 156 31.96 3.83 19.60
C THR A 156 32.00 5.15 20.36
N VAL A 157 30.87 5.86 20.46
CA VAL A 157 30.76 7.13 21.21
C VAL A 157 31.10 6.92 22.70
N LYS A 158 30.60 5.85 23.31
CA LYS A 158 30.96 5.50 24.70
C LYS A 158 32.46 5.23 24.85
N GLY A 159 33.06 4.51 23.90
CA GLY A 159 34.49 4.24 23.87
C GLY A 159 35.32 5.53 23.77
N GLN A 160 34.94 6.44 22.88
CA GLN A 160 35.59 7.75 22.71
C GLN A 160 35.46 8.61 23.97
N ALA A 161 34.30 8.64 24.61
CA ALA A 161 34.10 9.38 25.85
C ALA A 161 35.06 8.90 26.96
N ALA A 162 35.23 7.58 27.10
CA ALA A 162 36.17 7.01 28.06
C ALA A 162 37.64 7.36 27.73
N GLN A 163 38.00 7.36 26.44
CA GLN A 163 39.35 7.78 26.00
C GLN A 163 39.61 9.26 26.29
N ILE A 164 38.63 10.13 26.01
CA ILE A 164 38.72 11.57 26.32
C ILE A 164 38.93 11.78 27.81
N GLN A 165 38.17 11.09 28.67
CA GLN A 165 38.35 11.17 30.13
C GLN A 165 39.78 10.75 30.55
N LYS A 166 40.29 9.67 29.98
CA LYS A 166 41.65 9.18 30.27
C LYS A 166 42.72 10.18 29.84
N VAL A 167 42.61 10.75 28.64
CA VAL A 167 43.53 11.76 28.13
C VAL A 167 43.46 13.02 28.99
N SER A 168 42.27 13.50 29.34
CA SER A 168 42.09 14.66 30.23
C SER A 168 42.76 14.44 31.59
N ALA A 169 42.63 13.26 32.19
CA ALA A 169 43.29 12.93 33.45
C ALA A 169 44.83 12.94 33.32
N GLN A 170 45.38 12.42 32.22
CA GLN A 170 46.83 12.45 31.97
C GLN A 170 47.36 13.88 31.77
N VAL A 171 46.59 14.75 31.10
CA VAL A 171 46.94 16.16 30.91
C VAL A 171 46.93 16.92 32.24
N GLU A 172 45.94 16.69 33.10
CA GLU A 172 45.90 17.33 34.44
C GLU A 172 47.10 16.92 35.31
N LEU A 173 47.51 15.65 35.27
CA LEU A 173 48.66 15.14 36.03
C LEU A 173 50.02 15.63 35.51
N SER A 174 50.08 16.12 34.26
CA SER A 174 51.31 16.61 33.64
C SER A 174 51.47 18.13 33.72
N LYS A 175 50.56 18.85 34.40
CA LYS A 175 50.74 20.28 34.70
C LYS A 175 51.94 20.49 35.65
N PRO A 176 52.88 21.42 35.34
CA PRO A 176 54.02 21.69 36.20
C PRO A 176 53.59 22.23 37.57
N ALA A 177 54.28 21.84 38.65
CA ALA A 177 54.06 22.39 39.98
C ALA A 177 54.26 23.93 39.99
N PRO A 178 53.47 24.69 40.77
CA PRO A 178 53.62 26.14 40.83
C PRO A 178 55.04 26.49 41.29
N ARG A 179 55.80 27.22 40.46
CA ARG A 179 57.06 27.82 40.91
C ARG A 179 56.71 28.92 41.92
N THR A 180 56.81 28.60 43.21
CA THR A 180 56.86 29.60 44.27
C THR A 180 58.11 30.45 44.04
N VAL A 181 57.92 31.66 43.54
CA VAL A 181 58.98 32.67 43.49
C VAL A 181 59.23 33.11 44.92
N LEU A 182 60.27 32.57 45.54
CA LEU A 182 60.84 33.12 46.77
C LEU A 182 61.39 34.51 46.44
N LYS A 183 60.63 35.55 46.82
CA LYS A 183 61.15 36.92 46.88
C LYS A 183 62.21 36.96 47.98
N ASN A 184 63.48 37.01 47.58
CA ASN A 184 64.55 37.42 48.47
C ASN A 184 64.70 38.94 48.40
N GLN A 185 64.49 39.55 49.57
CA GLN A 185 64.87 40.91 50.02
C GLN A 185 64.26 42.11 49.31
#